data_AF-A0A2N2L3R5-F1
#
_entry.id   AF-A0A2N2L3R5-F1
#
_cell.length_a   1.000
_cell.length_b   1.000
_cell.length_c   1.000
_cell.angle_alpha   90.00
_cell.angle_beta   90.00
_cell.angle_gamma   90.00
#
_symmetry.space_group_name_H-M   'P 1'
#
loop_
_entity.id
_entity.type
_entity.pdbx_description
1 polymer ?
#
loop_
_entity_poly.entity_id
_entity_poly.type
_entity_poly.pdbx_seq_one_letter_code
_entity_poly.pdbx_strand_id
1 'polypeptide(L)'
;MQSLHASLTMLSNGFILTGLLWGSMLAFLIDHRSRLAALCAAICAIFSLFGVIHSVMPTGELYLPWQCTSRVNFMLATAYFALAGILLTLTGKEE
;
A
#
# COMPACT_ATOMS: atom_id res chain seq x y z
N MET A 1 -21.87 -13.06 -0.03
CA MET A 1 -21.90 -11.67 -0.53
C MET A 1 -21.38 -10.65 0.49
N GLN A 2 -21.59 -10.82 1.79
CA GLN A 2 -21.14 -9.84 2.80
C GLN A 2 -19.61 -9.61 2.83
N SER A 3 -18.80 -10.65 2.61
CA SER A 3 -17.34 -10.54 2.56
C SER A 3 -16.83 -9.72 1.36
N LEU A 4 -17.48 -9.83 0.20
CA LEU A 4 -17.13 -9.04 -0.98
C LEU A 4 -17.36 -7.54 -0.77
N HIS A 5 -18.48 -7.17 -0.14
CA HIS A 5 -18.78 -5.76 0.15
C HIS A 5 -17.75 -5.16 1.10
N ALA A 6 -17.36 -5.89 2.15
CA ALA A 6 -16.34 -5.44 3.09
C ALA A 6 -14.99 -5.19 2.42
N SER A 7 -14.54 -6.09 1.54
CA SER A 7 -13.29 -5.91 0.80
C SER A 7 -13.34 -4.72 -0.17
N LEU A 8 -14.48 -4.50 -0.84
CA LEU A 8 -14.65 -3.36 -1.74
C LEU A 8 -14.63 -2.02 -0.99
N THR A 9 -15.33 -1.92 0.14
CA THR A 9 -15.30 -0.72 0.98
C THR A 9 -13.89 -0.45 1.48
N MET A 10 -13.21 -1.50 1.96
CA MET A 10 -11.84 -1.42 2.43
C MET A 10 -10.87 -0.92 1.34
N LEU A 11 -10.99 -1.43 0.11
CA LEU A 11 -10.15 -1.02 -1.02
C LEU A 11 -10.51 0.38 -1.55
N SER A 12 -11.75 0.80 -1.34
CA SER A 12 -12.25 2.13 -1.73
C SER A 12 -11.86 3.21 -0.73
N ASN A 13 -11.62 2.85 0.53
CA ASN A 13 -11.17 3.77 1.56
C ASN A 13 -9.77 4.28 1.22
N GLY A 14 -9.66 5.58 0.91
CA GLY A 14 -8.39 6.19 0.52
C GLY A 14 -8.05 6.07 -0.98
N PHE A 15 -9.03 5.72 -1.84
CA PHE A 15 -8.80 5.47 -3.28
C PHE A 15 -8.02 6.57 -4.01
N ILE A 16 -8.20 7.85 -3.64
CA ILE A 16 -7.49 8.99 -4.27
C ILE A 16 -5.99 8.85 -4.02
N LEU A 17 -5.60 8.67 -2.75
CA LEU A 17 -4.20 8.53 -2.35
C LEU A 17 -3.62 7.23 -2.91
N THR A 18 -4.38 6.13 -2.87
CA THR A 18 -3.97 4.85 -3.44
C THR A 18 -3.69 4.97 -4.94
N GLY A 19 -4.59 5.63 -5.68
CA GLY A 19 -4.45 5.86 -7.12
C GLY A 19 -3.26 6.75 -7.47
N LEU A 20 -3.03 7.83 -6.70
CA LEU A 20 -1.86 8.69 -6.88
C LEU A 20 -0.56 7.93 -6.62
N LEU A 21 -0.47 7.19 -5.51
CA LEU A 21 0.73 6.44 -5.15
C LEU A 21 1.04 5.32 -6.14
N TRP A 22 0.02 4.57 -6.59
CA TRP A 22 0.19 3.55 -7.63
C TRP A 22 0.56 4.16 -8.98
N GLY A 23 -0.06 5.28 -9.35
CA GLY A 23 0.28 6.03 -10.55
C GLY A 23 1.73 6.53 -10.55
N SER A 24 2.18 7.12 -9.43
CA SER A 24 3.57 7.54 -9.26
C SER A 24 4.54 6.37 -9.29
N MET A 25 4.22 5.27 -8.60
CA MET A 25 5.03 4.04 -8.62
C MET A 25 5.19 3.50 -10.05
N LEU A 26 4.10 3.42 -10.80
CA LEU A 26 4.10 2.98 -12.19
C LEU A 26 4.90 3.93 -13.09
N ALA A 27 4.70 5.25 -12.95
CA ALA A 27 5.45 6.25 -13.70
C ALA A 27 6.97 6.12 -13.47
N PHE A 28 7.40 5.96 -12.21
CA PHE A 28 8.82 5.74 -11.91
C PHE A 28 9.35 4.42 -12.46
N LEU A 29 8.51 3.38 -12.53
CA LEU A 29 8.89 2.11 -13.14
C LEU A 29 9.08 2.24 -14.66
N ILE A 30 8.21 3.01 -15.32
CA ILE A 30 8.31 3.33 -16.75
C ILE A 30 9.57 4.15 -17.04
N ASP A 31 9.90 5.11 -16.17
CA ASP A 31 11.10 5.95 -16.29
C ASP A 31 12.40 5.20 -15.94
N HIS A 32 12.36 3.87 -15.71
CA HIS A 32 13.50 3.08 -15.23
C HIS A 32 14.13 3.63 -13.93
N ARG A 33 13.33 4.29 -13.09
CA ARG A 33 13.72 4.81 -11.77
C ARG A 33 13.21 3.90 -10.68
N SER A 34 13.66 2.65 -10.73
CA SER A 34 13.31 1.57 -9.80
C SER A 34 13.43 1.98 -8.31
N ARG A 35 14.43 2.80 -7.95
CA ARG A 35 14.60 3.37 -6.60
C ARG A 35 13.41 4.21 -6.12
N LEU A 36 12.92 5.11 -6.98
CA LEU A 36 11.81 5.98 -6.64
C LEU A 36 10.50 5.18 -6.57
N ALA A 37 10.33 4.19 -7.46
CA ALA A 37 9.21 3.27 -7.38
C ALA A 37 9.22 2.47 -6.06
N ALA A 38 10.38 2.00 -5.61
CA ALA A 38 10.51 1.34 -4.31
C ALA A 38 10.20 2.27 -3.13
N LEU A 39 10.61 3.55 -3.18
CA LEU A 39 10.22 4.54 -2.17
C LEU A 39 8.71 4.75 -2.14
N CYS A 40 8.05 4.86 -3.31
CA CYS A 40 6.60 4.92 -3.39
C CYS A 40 5.94 3.69 -2.75
N ALA A 41 6.44 2.48 -3.04
CA ALA A 41 5.93 1.25 -2.43
C ALA A 41 6.14 1.21 -0.90
N ALA A 42 7.26 1.72 -0.40
CA ALA A 42 7.51 1.84 1.03
C ALA A 42 6.55 2.84 1.71
N ILE A 43 6.26 3.98 1.05
CA ILE A 43 5.25 4.94 1.52
C ILE A 43 3.87 4.29 1.56
N CYS A 44 3.49 3.51 0.53
CA CYS A 44 2.26 2.72 0.54
C CYS A 44 2.20 1.77 1.74
N ALA A 45 3.31 1.10 2.09
CA ALA A 45 3.35 0.19 3.23
C ALA A 45 3.04 0.91 4.55
N ILE A 46 3.64 2.08 4.76
CA ILE A 46 3.41 2.90 5.96
C ILE A 46 1.96 3.39 5.98
N PHE A 47 1.46 3.93 4.87
CA PHE A 47 0.10 4.47 4.80
C PHE A 47 -0.96 3.38 4.96
N SER A 48 -0.71 2.17 4.45
CA SER A 48 -1.61 1.03 4.65
C SER A 48 -1.66 0.56 6.10
N LEU A 49 -0.57 0.75 6.87
CA LEU A 49 -0.52 0.34 8.28
C LEU A 49 -1.46 1.18 9.16
N PHE A 50 -1.56 2.48 8.87
CA PHE A 50 -2.44 3.42 9.57
C PHE A 50 -3.87 3.50 8.98
N GLY A 51 -4.15 2.73 7.93
CA GLY A 51 -5.45 2.77 7.26
C GLY A 51 -5.67 4.01 6.38
N VAL A 52 -4.62 4.73 5.99
CA VAL A 52 -4.73 5.92 5.11
C VAL A 52 -5.20 5.56 3.71
N ILE A 53 -4.76 4.40 3.19
CA ILE A 53 -5.04 3.95 1.80
C ILE A 53 -5.86 2.65 1.70
N HIS A 54 -5.96 1.88 2.78
CA HIS A 54 -6.71 0.61 2.86
C HIS A 54 -7.20 0.39 4.30
N SER A 55 -8.06 1.29 4.79
CA SER A 55 -8.60 1.15 6.16
C SER A 55 -9.43 -0.12 6.28
N VAL A 56 -9.00 -1.06 7.15
CA VAL A 56 -9.73 -2.31 7.46
C VAL A 56 -11.00 -2.06 8.27
N MET A 57 -11.20 -0.85 8.81
CA MET A 57 -12.38 -0.51 9.58
C MET A 57 -13.55 -0.22 8.64
N PRO A 58 -14.76 -0.71 8.94
CA PRO A 58 -15.95 -0.43 8.13
C PRO A 58 -16.27 1.06 8.00
N THR A 59 -15.87 1.86 9.01
CA THR A 59 -16.05 3.32 9.04
C THR A 59 -15.03 4.07 8.17
N GLY A 60 -13.96 3.41 7.74
CA GLY A 60 -12.90 4.04 6.95
C GLY A 60 -12.03 5.03 7.73
N GLU A 61 -12.10 5.01 9.06
CA GLU A 61 -11.32 5.91 9.92
C GLU A 61 -9.83 5.53 9.93
N LEU A 62 -9.01 6.53 10.27
CA LEU A 62 -7.60 6.33 10.58
C LEU A 62 -7.50 5.66 11.95
N TYR A 63 -6.67 4.62 12.02
CA TYR A 63 -6.43 3.92 13.28
C TYR A 63 -4.93 3.68 13.46
N LEU A 64 -4.55 3.56 14.72
CA LEU A 64 -3.21 3.12 15.05
C LEU A 64 -3.15 1.59 14.94
N PRO A 65 -2.06 1.00 14.42
CA PRO A 65 -2.00 -0.43 14.15
C PRO A 65 -2.21 -1.32 15.38
N TRP A 66 -1.90 -0.80 16.58
CA TRP A 66 -2.15 -1.47 17.87
C TRP A 66 -3.59 -1.36 18.39
N GLN A 67 -4.43 -0.50 17.82
CA GLN A 67 -5.85 -0.37 18.16
C GLN A 67 -6.74 -1.28 17.30
N CYS A 68 -6.18 -1.87 16.24
CA CYS A 68 -6.91 -2.71 15.32
C CYS A 68 -6.75 -4.20 15.67
N THR A 69 -7.86 -4.88 15.95
CA THR A 69 -7.89 -6.33 16.21
C THR A 69 -7.61 -7.17 14.95
N SER A 70 -7.79 -6.61 13.76
CA SER A 70 -7.64 -7.33 12.50
C SER A 70 -6.18 -7.41 12.07
N ARG A 71 -5.70 -8.62 11.76
CA ARG A 71 -4.33 -8.87 11.24
C ARG A 71 -4.14 -8.44 9.78
N VAL A 72 -5.23 -8.08 9.09
CA VAL A 72 -5.21 -7.73 7.67
C VAL A 72 -4.39 -6.46 7.41
N ASN A 73 -4.37 -5.51 8.36
CA ASN A 73 -3.57 -4.28 8.27
C ASN A 73 -2.05 -4.58 8.14
N PHE A 74 -1.54 -5.50 8.95
CA PHE A 74 -0.15 -5.95 8.91
C PHE A 74 0.12 -6.74 7.64
N MET A 75 -0.82 -7.58 7.21
CA MET A 75 -0.66 -8.35 5.98
C MET A 75 -0.51 -7.43 4.76
N LEU A 76 -1.32 -6.38 4.65
CA LEU A 76 -1.19 -5.38 3.59
C LEU A 76 0.10 -4.56 3.69
N ALA A 77 0.47 -4.10 4.88
CA ALA A 77 1.71 -3.38 5.10
C ALA A 77 2.92 -4.24 4.69
N THR A 78 2.95 -5.51 5.10
CA THR A 78 4.03 -6.45 4.71
C THR A 78 4.05 -6.76 3.22
N ALA A 79 2.90 -6.82 2.55
CA ALA A 79 2.84 -7.03 1.11
C ALA A 79 3.43 -5.83 0.33
N TYR A 80 3.09 -4.60 0.70
CA TYR A 80 3.70 -3.40 0.11
C TYR A 80 5.19 -3.29 0.45
N PHE A 81 5.59 -3.68 1.66
CA PHE A 81 6.99 -3.70 2.04
C PHE A 81 7.80 -4.74 1.24
N ALA A 82 7.23 -5.94 1.03
CA ALA A 82 7.81 -6.95 0.16
C ALA A 82 7.93 -6.46 -1.28
N LEU A 83 6.90 -5.77 -1.80
CA LEU A 83 6.96 -5.13 -3.12
C LEU A 83 8.09 -4.10 -3.19
N ALA A 84 8.22 -3.23 -2.18
CA ALA A 84 9.33 -2.27 -2.11
C ALA A 84 10.69 -2.98 -2.12
N GLY A 85 10.83 -4.07 -1.37
CA GLY A 85 12.03 -4.90 -1.37
C GLY A 85 12.33 -5.50 -2.74
N ILE A 86 11.33 -6.04 -3.43
CA ILE A 86 11.47 -6.57 -4.80
C ILE A 86 11.94 -5.46 -5.76
N LEU A 87 11.31 -4.28 -5.72
CA LEU A 87 11.69 -3.15 -6.55
C LEU A 87 13.12 -2.68 -6.28
N LEU A 88 13.58 -2.70 -5.02
CA LEU A 88 14.97 -2.42 -4.67
C LEU A 88 15.94 -3.47 -5.22
N THR A 89 15.58 -4.75 -5.22
CA THR A 89 16.46 -5.77 -5.82
C THR A 89 16.62 -5.60 -7.33
N LEU A 90 15.60 -5.06 -8.00
CA LEU A 90 15.66 -4.73 -9.43
C LEU A 90 16.55 -3.50 -9.70
N THR A 91 16.59 -2.53 -8.79
CA THR A 91 17.54 -1.41 -8.86
C THR A 91 19.00 -1.87 -8.91
N GLY A 92 19.38 -2.83 -8.08
CA GLY A 92 20.78 -3.26 -7.98
C GLY A 92 21.32 -3.95 -9.24
N LYS A 93 20.47 -4.24 -10.23
CA LYS A 93 20.84 -4.83 -11.52
C LYS A 93 21.09 -3.81 -12.63
N GLU A 94 20.89 -2.52 -12.36
CA GLU A 94 21.08 -1.44 -13.33
C GLU A 94 22.55 -0.95 -13.40
N GLU A 95 23.51 -1.71 -12.84
CA GLU A 95 24.96 -1.47 -12.91
C GLU A 95 25.68 -2.38 -13.91
#